data_AF-A0A4R4SDX3-F1
#
_entry.id   AF-A0A4R4SDX3-F1
#
_cell.length_a   1.000
_cell.length_b   1.000
_cell.length_c   1.000
_cell.angle_alpha   90.00
_cell.angle_beta   90.00
_cell.angle_gamma   90.00
#
_symmetry.space_group_name_H-M   'P 1'
#
loop_
_entity.id
_entity.type
_entity.pdbx_description
1 polymer ?
#
loop_
_entity_poly.entity_id
_entity_poly.type
_entity_poly.pdbx_seq_one_letter_code
_entity_poly.pdbx_strand_id
1 'polypeptide(L)'
;MIAHFGGPLGVVVGGSLLGWVAPLIALSVKGQQSPTVRAHAAASLNFQLTWAIALVISFVLAVVTCGLLFFVPLLVALVPIIFGIIGGVKANEGTLYRYPMTYAFVK
;
A
#
# COMPACT_ATOMS: atom_id res chain seq x y z
N MET A 1 9.36 -10.64 22.44
CA MET A 1 9.27 -9.42 23.29
C MET A 1 9.99 -8.22 22.67
N ILE A 2 11.24 -8.33 22.21
CA ILE A 2 11.91 -7.26 21.41
C ILE A 2 11.25 -7.05 20.02
N ALA A 3 10.61 -8.07 19.44
CA ALA A 3 9.83 -7.94 18.19
C ALA A 3 8.53 -7.12 18.33
N HIS A 4 8.13 -6.75 19.55
CA HIS A 4 6.96 -5.88 19.80
C HIS A 4 7.35 -4.43 20.13
N PHE A 5 8.65 -4.15 20.34
CA PHE A 5 9.16 -2.79 20.59
C PHE A 5 9.89 -2.15 19.40
N GLY A 6 10.02 -2.86 18.27
CA GLY A 6 10.25 -2.22 16.96
C GLY A 6 9.02 -1.46 16.42
N GLY A 7 7.97 -1.37 17.23
CA GLY A 7 6.60 -1.01 16.88
C GLY A 7 6.37 0.36 16.22
N PRO A 8 7.06 1.46 16.59
CA PRO A 8 6.71 2.76 16.00
C PRO A 8 7.35 3.02 14.63
N LEU A 9 8.53 2.44 14.35
CA LEU A 9 9.26 2.68 13.09
C LEU A 9 9.07 1.55 12.07
N GLY A 10 8.92 0.28 12.51
CA GLY A 10 8.79 -0.86 11.60
C GLY A 10 7.41 -0.98 10.94
N VAL A 11 6.33 -0.57 11.61
CA VAL A 11 4.96 -0.70 11.09
C VAL A 11 4.59 0.46 10.15
N VAL A 12 5.08 1.67 10.44
CA VAL A 12 4.83 2.86 9.60
C VAL A 12 5.69 2.85 8.33
N VAL A 13 6.88 2.23 8.37
CA VAL A 13 7.78 2.14 7.23
C VAL A 13 7.60 0.81 6.47
N GLY A 14 7.54 -0.33 7.15
CA GLY A 14 7.51 -1.64 6.48
C GLY A 14 6.17 -1.98 5.81
N GLY A 15 5.04 -1.70 6.47
CA GLY A 15 3.71 -2.06 5.96
C GLY A 15 3.23 -1.16 4.82
N SER A 16 3.63 0.11 4.84
CA SER A 16 3.14 1.16 3.93
C SER A 16 4.15 1.61 2.87
N LEU A 17 5.48 1.62 3.14
CA LEU A 17 6.47 1.93 2.09
C LEU A 17 6.88 0.72 1.25
N LEU A 18 6.73 -0.51 1.77
CA LEU A 18 7.05 -1.74 1.01
C LEU A 18 5.80 -2.54 0.63
N GLY A 19 4.60 -2.01 0.86
CA GLY A 19 3.33 -2.67 0.51
C GLY A 19 3.16 -2.99 -0.97
N TRP A 20 3.91 -2.32 -1.86
CA TRP A 20 3.93 -2.56 -3.30
C TRP A 20 4.83 -3.73 -3.73
N VAL A 21 5.74 -4.21 -2.87
CA VAL A 21 6.69 -5.28 -3.21
C VAL A 21 5.97 -6.60 -3.47
N ALA A 22 5.06 -6.98 -2.58
CA ALA A 22 4.28 -8.21 -2.72
C ALA A 22 3.45 -8.27 -4.03
N PRO A 23 2.64 -7.26 -4.39
CA PRO A 23 1.90 -7.28 -5.65
C PRO A 23 2.83 -7.17 -6.88
N LEU A 24 3.98 -6.49 -6.77
CA LEU A 24 4.97 -6.49 -7.86
C LEU A 24 5.54 -7.88 -8.13
N ILE A 25 5.92 -8.60 -7.07
CA ILE A 25 6.41 -9.99 -7.20
C ILE A 25 5.30 -10.88 -7.79
N ALA A 26 4.07 -10.77 -7.28
CA ALA A 26 2.93 -11.53 -7.80
C ALA A 26 2.69 -11.24 -9.30
N LEU A 27 2.77 -9.98 -9.71
CA LEU A 27 2.62 -9.57 -11.10
C LEU A 27 3.75 -10.15 -11.98
N SER A 28 4.99 -10.08 -11.53
CA SER A 28 6.16 -10.55 -12.29
C SER A 28 6.19 -12.08 -12.42
N VAL A 29 5.89 -12.82 -11.36
CA VAL A 29 6.00 -14.28 -11.34
C VAL A 29 4.77 -14.96 -11.93
N LYS A 30 3.57 -14.44 -11.61
CA LYS A 30 2.30 -15.11 -11.94
C LYS A 30 1.42 -14.33 -12.91
N GLY A 31 1.69 -13.05 -13.16
CA GLY A 31 0.89 -12.21 -14.05
C GLY A 31 0.90 -12.66 -15.51
N GLN A 32 1.96 -13.34 -15.98
CA GLN A 32 1.98 -13.94 -17.33
C GLN A 32 1.24 -15.28 -17.42
N GLN A 33 0.99 -15.92 -16.28
CA GLN A 33 0.38 -17.26 -16.20
C GLN A 33 -1.15 -17.20 -16.09
N SER A 34 -1.70 -16.12 -15.54
CA SER A 34 -3.14 -15.97 -15.33
C SER A 34 -3.59 -14.52 -15.51
N PRO A 35 -4.54 -14.24 -16.42
CA PRO A 35 -5.15 -12.91 -16.57
C PRO A 35 -5.81 -12.41 -15.28
N THR A 36 -6.39 -13.31 -14.50
CA THR A 36 -7.02 -12.99 -13.21
C THR A 36 -5.98 -12.53 -12.20
N VAL A 37 -4.90 -13.30 -12.02
CA VAL A 37 -3.80 -12.92 -11.11
C VAL A 37 -3.18 -11.59 -11.54
N ARG A 38 -2.99 -11.39 -12.84
CA ARG A 38 -2.51 -10.12 -13.39
C ARG A 38 -3.42 -8.96 -13.00
N ALA A 39 -4.73 -9.09 -13.15
CA ALA A 39 -5.69 -8.05 -12.81
C ALA A 39 -5.66 -7.68 -11.32
N HIS A 40 -5.64 -8.68 -10.42
CA HIS A 40 -5.55 -8.43 -8.98
C HIS A 40 -4.21 -7.82 -8.57
N ALA A 41 -3.10 -8.34 -9.12
CA ALA A 41 -1.76 -7.85 -8.81
C ALA A 41 -1.55 -6.42 -9.33
N ALA A 42 -1.99 -6.11 -10.55
CA ALA A 42 -1.91 -4.75 -11.11
C ALA A 42 -2.77 -3.76 -10.32
N ALA A 43 -4.01 -4.13 -9.97
CA ALA A 43 -4.89 -3.28 -9.17
C ALA A 43 -4.28 -2.96 -7.79
N SER A 44 -3.76 -3.99 -7.11
CA SER A 44 -3.09 -3.83 -5.81
C SER A 44 -1.78 -3.04 -5.91
N LEU A 45 -0.98 -3.26 -6.97
CA LEU A 45 0.28 -2.56 -7.18
C LEU A 45 0.05 -1.06 -7.40
N ASN A 46 -0.91 -0.71 -8.25
CA ASN A 46 -1.28 0.67 -8.52
C ASN A 46 -1.73 1.40 -7.27
N PHE A 47 -2.56 0.75 -6.43
CA PHE A 47 -3.01 1.31 -5.17
C PHE A 47 -1.84 1.54 -4.21
N GLN A 48 -1.01 0.53 -3.98
CA GLN A 48 0.12 0.62 -3.07
C GLN A 48 1.12 1.69 -3.53
N LEU A 49 1.38 1.83 -4.83
CA LEU A 49 2.26 2.87 -5.36
C LEU A 49 1.67 4.27 -5.18
N THR A 50 0.36 4.44 -5.43
CA THR A 50 -0.34 5.72 -5.21
C THR A 50 -0.22 6.17 -3.76
N TRP A 51 -0.47 5.26 -2.81
CA TRP A 51 -0.44 5.58 -1.38
C TRP A 51 0.97 5.66 -0.80
N ALA A 52 1.95 4.95 -1.38
CA ALA A 52 3.36 5.16 -1.05
C ALA A 52 3.81 6.58 -1.41
N ILE A 53 3.43 7.09 -2.58
CA ILE A 53 3.71 8.48 -2.98
C ILE A 53 3.01 9.47 -2.03
N ALA A 54 1.72 9.24 -1.72
CA ALA A 54 0.98 10.07 -0.77
C ALA A 54 1.65 10.11 0.61
N LEU A 55 2.19 8.97 1.07
CA LEU A 55 2.92 8.88 2.33
C LEU A 55 4.21 9.71 2.27
N VAL A 56 5.01 9.61 1.21
CA VAL A 56 6.21 10.45 1.05
C VAL A 56 5.85 11.93 1.07
N ILE A 57 4.80 12.35 0.35
CA ILE A 57 4.31 13.74 0.37
C ILE A 57 3.90 14.18 1.78
N SER A 58 3.24 13.31 2.54
CA SER A 58 2.85 13.62 3.91
C SER A 58 4.04 13.83 4.85
N PHE A 59 5.12 13.08 4.67
CA PHE A 59 6.37 13.29 5.42
C PHE A 59 7.02 14.62 5.05
N VAL A 60 7.08 14.96 3.76
CA VAL A 60 7.58 16.26 3.30
C VAL A 60 6.77 17.39 3.92
N LEU A 61 5.43 17.27 3.94
CA LEU A 61 4.53 18.26 4.55
C LEU A 61 4.79 18.42 6.06
N ALA A 62 5.01 17.32 6.78
CA ALA A 62 5.34 17.36 8.20
C ALA A 62 6.68 18.11 8.45
N VAL A 63 7.69 17.88 7.61
CA VAL A 63 9.01 18.54 7.74
C VAL A 63 8.92 20.03 7.41
N VAL A 64 8.26 20.39 6.30
CA VAL A 64 8.13 21.79 5.84
C VAL A 64 7.36 22.64 6.85
N THR A 65 6.40 22.06 7.56
CA THR A 65 5.63 22.74 8.62
C THR A 65 6.34 22.71 9.98
N CYS A 66 7.64 22.42 10.02
CA CYS A 66 8.44 22.30 11.24
C CYS A 66 7.82 21.34 12.28
N GLY A 67 7.18 20.27 11.82
CA GLY A 67 6.54 19.27 12.67
C GLY A 67 5.11 19.59 13.10
N LEU A 68 4.53 20.74 12.73
CA LEU A 68 3.14 21.06 13.08
C LEU A 68 2.15 19.99 12.57
N LEU A 69 2.43 19.41 11.40
CA LEU A 69 1.61 18.38 10.76
C LEU A 69 2.19 16.96 10.93
N PHE A 70 2.91 16.67 12.02
CA PHE A 70 3.55 15.36 12.25
C PHE A 70 2.58 14.17 12.25
N PHE A 71 1.29 14.39 12.52
CA PHE A 71 0.27 13.34 12.56
C PHE A 71 -0.24 12.92 11.17
N VAL A 72 -0.01 13.73 10.13
CA VAL A 72 -0.54 13.48 8.78
C VAL A 72 -0.03 12.17 8.17
N PRO A 73 1.28 11.82 8.23
CA PRO A 73 1.76 10.52 7.74
C PRO A 73 1.09 9.32 8.40
N LEU A 74 0.74 9.44 9.68
CA LEU A 74 0.09 8.37 10.42
C LEU A 74 -1.34 8.14 9.92
N LEU A 75 -2.08 9.21 9.62
CA LEU A 75 -3.41 9.13 9.01
C LEU A 75 -3.36 8.56 7.59
N VAL A 76 -2.38 8.99 6.78
CA VAL A 76 -2.21 8.51 5.40
C VAL A 76 -1.87 7.03 5.37
N ALA A 77 -1.07 6.52 6.32
CA ALA A 77 -0.72 5.11 6.42
C ALA A 77 -1.90 4.18 6.75
N LEU A 78 -2.96 4.67 7.39
CA LEU A 78 -4.14 3.87 7.72
C LEU A 78 -4.93 3.45 6.47
N VAL A 79 -4.98 4.31 5.46
CA VAL A 79 -5.75 4.06 4.23
C VAL A 79 -5.29 2.79 3.50
N PRO A 80 -3.99 2.61 3.16
CA PRO A 80 -3.52 1.40 2.50
C PRO A 80 -3.67 0.14 3.36
N ILE A 81 -3.65 0.26 4.69
CA ILE A 81 -3.88 -0.87 5.59
C ILE A 81 -5.33 -1.35 5.48
N ILE A 82 -6.30 -0.45 5.64
CA ILE A 82 -7.73 -0.80 5.64
C ILE A 82 -8.13 -1.37 4.27
N PHE A 83 -7.84 -0.65 3.19
CA PHE A 83 -8.23 -1.09 1.86
C PHE A 83 -7.41 -2.29 1.39
N GLY A 84 -6.17 -2.45 1.85
CA GLY A 84 -5.38 -3.66 1.60
C GLY A 84 -6.01 -4.91 2.20
N ILE A 85 -6.53 -4.83 3.43
CA ILE A 85 -7.27 -5.94 4.05
C ILE A 85 -8.54 -6.25 3.26
N ILE A 86 -9.34 -5.23 2.91
CA ILE A 86 -10.58 -5.42 2.12
C ILE A 86 -10.27 -6.05 0.77
N GLY A 87 -9.24 -5.56 0.07
CA GLY A 87 -8.81 -6.09 -1.21
C GLY A 87 -8.34 -7.54 -1.12
N GLY A 88 -7.63 -7.91 -0.06
CA GLY A 88 -7.23 -9.28 0.23
C GLY A 88 -8.42 -10.22 0.45
N VAL A 89 -9.40 -9.80 1.26
CA VAL A 89 -10.64 -10.57 1.49
C VAL A 89 -11.41 -10.76 0.18
N LYS A 90 -11.58 -9.68 -0.60
CA LYS A 90 -12.28 -9.73 -1.89
C LYS A 90 -11.57 -10.60 -2.92
N ALA A 91 -10.25 -10.61 -2.94
CA ALA A 91 -9.45 -11.51 -3.77
C ALA A 91 -9.65 -12.99 -3.37
N ASN A 92 -9.77 -13.29 -2.07
CA ASN A 92 -10.09 -14.63 -1.58
C ASN A 92 -11.51 -15.09 -1.99
N GLU A 93 -12.46 -14.16 -2.12
CA GLU A 93 -13.79 -14.41 -2.70
C GLU A 93 -13.78 -14.55 -4.24
N GLY A 94 -12.61 -14.43 -4.89
CA GLY A 94 -12.49 -14.45 -6.35
C GLY A 94 -13.02 -13.18 -7.04
N THR A 95 -13.25 -12.11 -6.29
CA THR A 95 -13.80 -10.85 -6.81
C THR A 95 -12.73 -9.79 -6.99
N LEU A 96 -12.68 -9.16 -8.16
CA LEU A 96 -11.71 -8.10 -8.44
C LEU A 96 -12.09 -6.83 -7.68
N TYR A 97 -11.33 -6.53 -6.63
CA TYR A 97 -11.50 -5.29 -5.87
C TYR A 97 -10.89 -4.10 -6.60
N ARG A 98 -11.71 -3.08 -6.86
CA ARG A 98 -11.24 -1.79 -7.38
C ARG A 98 -10.95 -0.87 -6.21
N TYR A 99 -9.67 -0.68 -5.94
CA TYR A 99 -9.19 0.20 -4.89
C TYR A 99 -9.59 1.66 -5.17
N PRO A 100 -10.23 2.35 -4.22
CA PRO A 100 -10.57 3.77 -4.39
C PRO A 100 -9.31 4.63 -4.38
N MET A 101 -9.39 5.83 -4.98
CA MET A 101 -8.30 6.81 -5.01
C MET A 101 -6.96 6.20 -5.49
N THR A 102 -7.03 5.43 -6.58
CA THR A 102 -5.87 4.77 -7.18
C THR A 102 -5.56 5.38 -8.53
N TYR A 103 -4.29 5.70 -8.75
CA TYR A 103 -3.79 6.03 -10.08
C TYR A 103 -3.25 4.77 -10.78
N ALA A 104 -3.63 4.57 -12.03
CA ALA A 104 -3.24 3.39 -12.79
C ALA A 104 -1.87 3.59 -13.47
N PHE A 105 -0.80 3.14 -12.82
CA PHE A 105 0.55 3.16 -13.37
C PHE A 105 0.82 1.97 -14.31
N VAL A 106 0.29 0.80 -13.96
CA VAL A 106 0.49 -0.46 -14.67
C VAL A 106 -0.86 -1.01 -15.16
N LYS A 107 -0.88 -1.57 -16.38
CA LYS A 107 -2.06 -2.17 -17.04
C LYS A 107 -1.97 -3.69 -17.15
#